data_AF-A0A6J4HL88-F1
#
_entry.id   AF-A0A6J4HL88-F1
#
_cell.length_a   1.000
_cell.length_b   1.000
_cell.length_c   1.000
_cell.angle_alpha   90.00
_cell.angle_beta   90.00
_cell.angle_gamma   90.00
#
_symmetry.space_group_name_H-M   'P 1'
#
loop_
_entity.id
_entity.type
_entity.pdbx_description
1 polymer ?
#
loop_
_entity_poly.entity_id
_entity_poly.type
_entity_poly.pdbx_seq_one_letter_code
_entity_poly.pdbx_strand_id
1 'polypeptide(L)'
;TPFTWTRTGEDADFVVGEEKGLWSDNFARESDQLLLQCDAAAIDERELGATTLRFHYNRVAFGTEELKLDSLATITGVVRELQIPREAMGRGDLKFLAAIGAFLGWRAVLFSVFAGSLLGSIVGLVTLVIGKRVWSAKLPFGPYLAAGALVWMFFGEALIGWYMGMLEP
;
A
#
# COMPACT_ATOMS: atom_id res chain seq x y z
N THR A 1 21.69 -0.35 -5.75
CA THR A 1 21.72 0.22 -4.38
C THR A 1 22.05 -0.87 -3.39
N PRO A 2 23.03 -0.67 -2.48
CA PRO A 2 23.30 -1.65 -1.45
C PRO A 2 22.09 -1.79 -0.51
N PHE A 3 21.82 -3.02 -0.05
CA PHE A 3 20.84 -3.27 0.99
C PHE A 3 21.43 -4.17 2.08
N THR A 4 20.90 -4.01 3.28
CA THR A 4 21.23 -4.81 4.45
C THR A 4 19.96 -5.08 5.23
N TRP A 5 19.71 -6.35 5.51
CA TRP A 5 18.73 -6.81 6.48
C TRP A 5 19.49 -7.44 7.65
N THR A 6 19.27 -6.97 8.88
CA THR A 6 19.98 -7.47 10.07
C THR A 6 18.99 -7.71 11.19
N ARG A 7 18.98 -8.92 11.74
CA ARG A 7 18.12 -9.24 12.87
C ARG A 7 18.57 -8.51 14.13
N THR A 8 17.62 -7.84 14.79
CA THR A 8 17.86 -7.10 16.04
C THR A 8 16.77 -7.44 17.04
N GLY A 9 17.00 -8.47 17.87
CA GLY A 9 16.04 -8.94 18.87
C GLY A 9 14.81 -9.60 18.25
N GLU A 10 13.63 -9.05 18.54
CA GLU A 10 12.32 -9.55 18.06
C GLU A 10 11.95 -9.06 16.64
N ASP A 11 12.65 -8.05 16.12
CA ASP A 11 12.45 -7.51 14.76
C ASP A 11 13.79 -7.49 13.99
N ALA A 12 13.83 -6.83 12.84
CA ALA A 12 15.03 -6.62 12.05
C ALA A 12 15.13 -5.20 11.51
N ASP A 13 16.36 -4.73 11.37
CA ASP A 13 16.66 -3.49 10.65
C ASP A 13 16.72 -3.79 9.15
N PHE A 14 16.05 -2.99 8.34
CA PHE A 14 16.14 -3.04 6.88
C PHE A 14 16.64 -1.71 6.35
N VAL A 15 17.79 -1.74 5.69
CA VAL A 15 18.48 -0.57 5.15
C VAL A 15 18.62 -0.74 3.65
N VAL A 16 18.20 0.27 2.88
CA VAL A 16 18.39 0.31 1.42
C VAL A 16 18.98 1.66 1.05
N GLY A 17 20.25 1.68 0.66
CA GLY A 17 20.99 2.93 0.43
C GLY A 17 21.15 3.72 1.73
N GLU A 18 20.57 4.92 1.78
CA GLU A 18 20.57 5.79 2.97
C GLU A 18 19.29 5.66 3.81
N GLU A 19 18.26 4.99 3.28
CA GLU A 19 16.99 4.81 3.98
C GLU A 19 17.11 3.64 4.96
N LYS A 20 16.89 3.92 6.25
CA LYS A 20 16.82 2.92 7.32
C LYS A 20 15.41 2.89 7.91
N GLY A 21 14.85 1.69 8.04
CA GLY A 21 13.57 1.45 8.70
C GLY A 21 13.52 0.09 9.38
N LEU A 22 12.46 -0.16 10.14
CA LEU A 22 12.18 -1.48 10.69
C LEU A 22 11.67 -2.39 9.57
N TRP A 23 12.00 -3.67 9.66
CA TRP A 23 11.54 -4.68 8.74
C TRP A 23 10.01 -4.76 8.72
N SER A 24 9.42 -4.77 9.91
CA SER A 24 7.97 -4.80 10.12
C SER A 24 7.20 -3.66 9.44
N ASP A 25 7.81 -2.47 9.30
CA ASP A 25 7.17 -1.31 8.64
C ASP A 25 6.91 -1.52 7.14
N ASN A 26 7.61 -2.48 6.52
CA ASN A 26 7.49 -2.75 5.09
C ASN A 26 6.32 -3.68 4.75
N PHE A 27 5.67 -4.30 5.75
CA PHE A 27 4.60 -5.28 5.55
C PHE A 27 3.32 -4.83 6.25
N ALA A 28 2.29 -4.52 5.48
CA ALA A 28 0.98 -4.18 6.04
C ALA A 28 0.15 -5.43 6.35
N ARG A 29 0.38 -6.52 5.61
CA ARG A 29 -0.34 -7.79 5.67
C ARG A 29 0.62 -8.97 5.62
N GLU A 30 0.23 -10.12 6.18
CA GLU A 30 1.06 -11.34 6.12
C GLU A 30 1.30 -11.85 4.69
N SER A 31 0.37 -11.57 3.76
CA SER A 31 0.48 -11.95 2.36
C SER A 31 1.41 -11.06 1.54
N ASP A 32 1.83 -9.92 2.10
CA ASP A 32 2.65 -8.96 1.38
C ASP A 32 4.01 -9.57 1.04
N GLN A 33 4.51 -9.22 -0.14
CA GLN A 33 5.78 -9.68 -0.67
C GLN A 33 6.61 -8.49 -1.09
N LEU A 34 7.87 -8.51 -0.68
CA LEU A 34 8.86 -7.51 -1.04
C LEU A 34 9.90 -8.18 -1.94
N LEU A 35 10.02 -7.72 -3.18
CA LEU A 35 10.85 -8.34 -4.22
C LEU A 35 12.11 -7.51 -4.41
N LEU A 36 13.27 -8.12 -4.19
CA LEU A 36 14.57 -7.54 -4.52
C LEU A 36 15.16 -8.32 -5.69
N GLN A 37 15.37 -7.64 -6.80
CA GLN A 37 16.25 -8.15 -7.85
C GLN A 37 17.68 -7.74 -7.51
N CYS A 38 18.52 -8.70 -7.16
CA CYS A 38 19.89 -8.45 -6.72
C CYS A 38 20.90 -8.83 -7.81
N ASP A 39 21.90 -7.98 -8.01
CA ASP A 39 23.08 -8.30 -8.83
C ASP A 39 24.04 -9.24 -8.09
N ALA A 40 24.09 -9.10 -6.76
CA ALA A 40 24.78 -9.99 -5.84
C ALA A 40 24.05 -9.94 -4.49
N ALA A 41 23.96 -11.07 -3.80
CA ALA A 41 23.38 -11.16 -2.46
C ALA A 41 24.18 -12.12 -1.59
N ALA A 42 24.13 -11.97 -0.28
CA ALA A 42 24.70 -12.92 0.65
C ALA A 42 23.69 -13.12 1.79
N ILE A 43 23.45 -14.37 2.15
CA ILE A 43 22.63 -14.75 3.30
C ILE A 43 23.59 -15.36 4.32
N ASP A 44 23.78 -14.68 5.44
CA ASP A 44 24.81 -14.97 6.43
C ASP A 44 26.20 -15.13 5.77
N GLU A 45 26.79 -16.32 5.78
CA GLU A 45 28.08 -16.62 5.13
C GLU A 45 27.93 -17.17 3.70
N ARG A 46 26.69 -17.41 3.23
CA ARG A 46 26.43 -17.98 1.91
C ARG A 46 26.33 -16.88 0.86
N GLU A 47 27.34 -16.77 0.01
CA GLU A 47 27.28 -15.91 -1.17
C GLU A 47 26.31 -16.47 -2.22
N LEU A 48 25.40 -15.61 -2.67
CA LEU A 48 24.48 -15.82 -3.76
C LEU A 48 24.90 -14.89 -4.92
N GLY A 49 24.95 -15.43 -6.13
CA GLY A 49 25.14 -14.60 -7.32
C GLY A 49 23.93 -13.70 -7.62
N ALA A 50 23.81 -13.27 -8.87
CA ALA A 50 22.64 -12.53 -9.32
C ALA A 50 21.37 -13.39 -9.16
N THR A 51 20.44 -12.94 -8.32
CA THR A 51 19.23 -13.68 -7.99
C THR A 51 18.10 -12.73 -7.57
N THR A 52 16.87 -13.24 -7.60
CA THR A 52 15.71 -12.52 -7.07
C THR A 52 15.36 -13.05 -5.70
N LEU A 53 15.50 -12.21 -4.68
CA LEU A 53 15.07 -12.51 -3.33
C LEU A 53 13.61 -12.08 -3.16
N ARG A 54 12.75 -13.03 -2.80
CA ARG A 54 11.34 -12.77 -2.50
C ARG A 54 11.16 -12.85 -1.00
N PHE A 55 10.98 -11.71 -0.38
CA PHE A 55 10.77 -11.62 1.04
C PHE A 55 9.29 -11.63 1.38
N HIS A 56 8.95 -12.45 2.36
CA HIS A 56 7.76 -12.32 3.19
C HIS A 56 8.18 -11.88 4.58
N TYR A 57 7.21 -11.54 5.43
CA TYR A 57 7.45 -11.15 6.81
C TYR A 57 8.41 -12.08 7.57
N ASN A 58 8.24 -13.41 7.44
CA ASN A 58 8.99 -14.41 8.21
C ASN A 58 9.88 -15.35 7.38
N ARG A 59 9.87 -15.25 6.04
CA ARG A 59 10.64 -16.13 5.15
C ARG A 59 11.20 -15.38 3.94
N VAL A 60 12.34 -15.83 3.45
CA VAL A 60 12.95 -15.37 2.21
C VAL A 60 13.08 -16.55 1.26
N ALA A 61 12.60 -16.38 0.04
CA ALA A 61 12.68 -17.38 -1.02
C ALA A 61 13.61 -16.90 -2.15
N PHE A 62 14.44 -17.80 -2.65
CA PHE A 62 15.33 -17.56 -3.78
C PHE A 62 15.43 -18.83 -4.63
N GLY A 63 15.20 -18.70 -5.94
CA GLY A 63 15.10 -19.87 -6.81
C GLY A 63 14.00 -20.84 -6.35
N THR A 64 14.39 -22.06 -5.97
CA THR A 64 13.52 -23.11 -5.40
C THR A 64 13.68 -23.29 -3.90
N GLU A 65 14.59 -22.55 -3.26
CA GLU A 65 14.84 -22.63 -1.82
C GLU A 65 14.03 -21.58 -1.06
N GLU A 66 13.58 -21.96 0.14
CA GLU A 66 12.87 -21.09 1.06
C GLU A 66 13.47 -21.23 2.45
N LEU A 67 13.89 -20.11 3.04
CA LEU A 67 14.50 -20.03 4.36
C LEU A 67 13.66 -19.16 5.29
N LYS A 68 13.59 -19.53 6.58
CA LYS A 68 12.95 -18.70 7.59
C LYS A 68 13.91 -17.58 8.00
N LEU A 69 13.44 -16.33 8.05
CA LEU A 69 14.27 -15.22 8.56
C LEU A 69 14.62 -15.41 10.03
N ASP A 70 13.80 -16.17 10.77
CA ASP A 70 14.07 -16.50 12.16
C ASP A 70 15.33 -17.35 12.40
N SER A 71 15.91 -17.94 11.37
CA SER A 71 17.19 -18.66 11.48
C SER A 71 18.38 -17.86 10.94
N LEU A 72 18.15 -16.68 10.39
CA LEU A 72 19.15 -15.87 9.70
C LEU A 72 19.59 -14.71 10.59
N ALA A 73 20.88 -14.38 10.56
CA ALA A 73 21.42 -13.25 11.29
C ALA A 73 21.45 -12.00 10.40
N THR A 74 21.86 -12.14 9.14
CA THR A 74 22.06 -11.01 8.23
C THR A 74 21.89 -11.41 6.77
N ILE A 75 21.30 -10.52 5.96
CA ILE A 75 21.21 -10.66 4.51
C ILE A 75 21.71 -9.35 3.91
N THR A 76 22.71 -9.40 3.04
CA THR A 76 23.28 -8.22 2.39
C THR A 76 23.30 -8.38 0.88
N GLY A 77 23.46 -7.28 0.15
CA GLY A 77 23.69 -7.36 -1.28
C GLY A 77 23.52 -6.05 -2.01
N VAL A 78 23.49 -6.12 -3.33
CA VAL A 78 23.26 -4.97 -4.21
C VAL A 78 21.98 -5.19 -5.00
N VAL A 79 20.97 -4.37 -4.72
CA VAL A 79 19.67 -4.39 -5.39
C VAL A 79 19.73 -3.55 -6.67
N ARG A 80 19.25 -4.11 -7.77
CA ARG A 80 18.98 -3.41 -9.02
C ARG A 80 17.59 -2.80 -9.03
N GLU A 81 16.59 -3.57 -8.60
CA GLU A 81 15.18 -3.16 -8.55
C GLU A 81 14.54 -3.64 -7.23
N LEU A 82 13.81 -2.74 -6.57
CA LEU A 82 13.07 -2.99 -5.33
C LEU A 82 11.58 -2.75 -5.58
N GLN A 83 10.76 -3.79 -5.35
CA GLN A 83 9.30 -3.67 -5.36
C GLN A 83 8.77 -3.87 -3.94
N ILE A 84 8.32 -2.77 -3.34
CA ILE A 84 7.69 -2.76 -2.02
C ILE A 84 6.18 -3.01 -2.21
N PRO A 85 5.54 -3.84 -1.36
CA PRO A 85 4.09 -4.02 -1.39
C PRO A 85 3.41 -2.65 -1.25
N ARG A 86 2.61 -2.28 -2.25
CA ARG A 86 1.89 -1.00 -2.24
C ARG A 86 0.57 -1.18 -1.50
N GLU A 87 0.39 -0.46 -0.39
CA GLU A 87 -0.93 -0.26 0.16
C GLU A 87 -1.79 0.48 -0.87
N ALA A 88 -2.88 -0.14 -1.32
CA ALA A 88 -3.82 0.48 -2.27
C ALA A 88 -4.60 1.65 -1.65
N MET A 89 -4.77 1.65 -0.33
CA MET A 89 -5.55 2.64 0.42
C MET A 89 -5.01 2.68 1.85
N GLY A 90 -4.85 3.88 2.43
CA GLY A 90 -4.27 4.01 3.76
C GLY A 90 -5.15 3.37 4.83
N ARG A 91 -4.55 2.76 5.85
CA ARG A 91 -5.28 2.17 7.00
C ARG A 91 -6.29 3.13 7.65
N GLY A 92 -6.00 4.44 7.64
CA GLY A 92 -6.92 5.47 8.13
C GLY A 92 -8.20 5.59 7.30
N ASP A 93 -8.07 5.57 5.96
CA ASP A 93 -9.21 5.67 5.06
C ASP A 93 -10.14 4.45 5.22
N LEU A 94 -9.58 3.27 5.48
CA LEU A 94 -10.37 2.06 5.73
C LEU A 94 -11.20 2.18 7.02
N LYS A 95 -10.60 2.69 8.09
CA LYS A 95 -11.31 2.96 9.36
C LYS A 95 -12.40 4.01 9.15
N PHE A 96 -12.15 5.01 8.31
CA PHE A 96 -13.13 6.03 7.99
C PHE A 96 -14.31 5.49 7.17
N LEU A 97 -14.07 4.64 6.17
CA LEU A 97 -15.12 3.91 5.46
C LEU A 97 -15.94 3.02 6.41
N ALA A 98 -15.28 2.34 7.34
CA ALA A 98 -15.97 1.51 8.33
C ALA A 98 -16.90 2.36 9.20
N ALA A 99 -16.47 3.55 9.62
CA ALA A 99 -17.32 4.51 10.34
C ALA A 99 -18.50 4.98 9.46
N ILE A 100 -18.26 5.38 8.22
CA ILE A 100 -19.33 5.75 7.27
C ILE A 100 -20.34 4.61 7.13
N GLY A 101 -19.87 3.38 6.99
CA GLY A 101 -20.74 2.20 6.89
C GLY A 101 -21.54 1.93 8.17
N ALA A 102 -20.94 2.15 9.33
CA ALA A 102 -21.61 1.98 10.62
C ALA A 102 -22.71 3.03 10.85
N PHE A 103 -22.49 4.29 10.45
CA PHE A 103 -23.44 5.38 10.70
C PHE A 103 -24.46 5.61 9.56
N LEU A 104 -24.02 5.55 8.30
CA LEU A 104 -24.84 5.85 7.12
C LEU A 104 -25.23 4.61 6.29
N GLY A 105 -24.72 3.44 6.66
CA GLY A 105 -25.00 2.17 5.99
C GLY A 105 -24.09 1.87 4.80
N TRP A 106 -24.18 0.64 4.28
CA TRP A 106 -23.29 0.15 3.22
C TRP A 106 -23.44 0.89 1.87
N ARG A 107 -24.63 1.43 1.57
CA ARG A 107 -24.88 2.23 0.36
C ARG A 107 -24.05 3.53 0.37
N ALA A 108 -23.92 4.16 1.54
CA ALA A 108 -23.11 5.35 1.74
C ALA A 108 -21.63 5.08 1.48
N VAL A 109 -21.13 3.91 1.87
CA VAL A 109 -19.74 3.49 1.65
C VAL A 109 -19.44 3.43 0.16
N LEU A 110 -20.29 2.73 -0.61
CA LEU A 110 -20.11 2.61 -2.06
C LEU A 110 -20.13 3.97 -2.76
N PHE A 111 -21.11 4.81 -2.41
CA PHE A 111 -21.19 6.15 -2.96
C PHE A 111 -19.99 7.01 -2.58
N SER A 112 -19.56 6.99 -1.32
CA SER A 112 -18.44 7.80 -0.83
C SER A 112 -17.12 7.43 -1.51
N VAL A 113 -16.88 6.13 -1.73
CA VAL A 113 -15.70 5.64 -2.48
C VAL A 113 -15.76 6.09 -3.93
N PHE A 114 -16.93 5.97 -4.57
CA PHE A 114 -17.13 6.38 -5.95
C PHE A 114 -16.95 7.90 -6.12
N ALA A 115 -17.66 8.69 -5.33
CA ALA A 115 -17.58 10.15 -5.34
C ALA A 115 -16.17 10.64 -4.97
N GLY A 116 -15.54 10.02 -3.96
CA GLY A 116 -14.17 10.34 -3.56
C GLY A 116 -13.15 10.06 -4.67
N SER A 117 -13.29 8.93 -5.37
CA SER A 117 -12.45 8.61 -6.53
C SER A 117 -12.66 9.57 -7.70
N LEU A 118 -13.91 9.95 -7.96
CA LEU A 118 -14.26 10.90 -9.02
C LEU A 118 -13.68 12.29 -8.72
N LEU A 119 -13.86 12.80 -7.50
CA LEU A 119 -13.30 14.08 -7.06
C LEU A 119 -11.76 14.06 -7.08
N GLY A 120 -11.15 13.00 -6.55
CA GLY A 120 -9.70 12.81 -6.57
C GLY A 120 -9.13 12.77 -7.98
N SER A 121 -9.81 12.09 -8.91
CA SER A 121 -9.44 12.03 -10.33
C SER A 121 -9.53 13.39 -11.01
N ILE A 122 -10.62 14.16 -10.78
CA ILE A 122 -10.78 15.51 -11.33
C ILE A 122 -9.65 16.43 -10.82
N VAL A 123 -9.37 16.41 -9.51
CA VAL A 123 -8.28 17.23 -8.94
C VAL A 123 -6.92 16.79 -9.46
N GLY A 124 -6.68 15.49 -9.58
CA GLY A 124 -5.46 14.93 -10.19
C GLY A 124 -5.28 15.37 -11.64
N LEU A 125 -6.36 15.36 -12.43
CA LEU A 125 -6.34 15.80 -13.82
C LEU A 125 -6.07 17.30 -13.93
N VAL A 126 -6.72 18.12 -13.10
CA VAL A 126 -6.51 19.58 -13.07
C VAL A 126 -5.07 19.93 -12.69
N THR A 127 -4.50 19.25 -11.68
CA THR A 127 -3.10 19.49 -11.27
C THR A 127 -2.10 19.08 -12.35
N LEU A 128 -2.38 18.01 -13.10
CA LEU A 128 -1.59 17.60 -14.26
C LEU A 128 -1.62 18.64 -15.39
N VAL A 129 -2.79 19.21 -15.70
CA VAL A 129 -2.94 20.28 -16.71
C VAL A 129 -2.23 21.57 -16.30
N ILE A 130 -2.23 21.92 -15.01
CA ILE A 130 -1.57 23.13 -14.48
C ILE A 130 -0.04 22.98 -14.40
N GLY A 131 0.52 21.81 -14.75
CA GLY A 131 1.97 21.59 -14.80
C GLY A 131 2.63 21.45 -13.43
N LYS A 132 1.84 21.44 -12.33
CA LYS A 132 2.32 21.04 -11.00
C LYS A 132 2.43 19.52 -11.00
N ARG A 133 3.59 19.04 -11.45
CA ARG A 133 3.91 17.62 -11.63
C ARG A 133 4.05 16.91 -10.29
N VAL A 134 2.93 16.67 -9.62
CA VAL A 134 2.87 15.88 -8.41
C VAL A 134 2.52 14.45 -8.80
N TRP A 135 3.36 13.84 -9.63
CA TRP A 135 3.18 12.47 -10.13
C TRP A 135 3.30 11.40 -9.02
N SER A 136 3.69 11.80 -7.80
CA SER A 136 3.96 10.88 -6.70
C SER A 136 3.55 11.37 -5.31
N ALA A 137 2.86 12.52 -5.15
CA ALA A 137 2.24 12.76 -3.85
C ALA A 137 1.06 11.82 -3.75
N LYS A 138 1.08 10.99 -2.71
CA LYS A 138 -0.09 10.26 -2.24
C LYS A 138 -1.20 11.30 -2.05
N LEU A 139 -2.15 11.39 -2.99
CA LEU A 139 -3.33 12.21 -2.82
C LEU A 139 -4.08 11.63 -1.61
N PRO A 140 -4.28 12.41 -0.52
CA PRO A 140 -4.95 11.89 0.65
C PRO A 140 -6.38 11.56 0.24
N PHE A 141 -6.76 10.29 0.34
CA PHE A 141 -8.08 9.82 -0.11
C PHE A 141 -9.17 10.21 0.90
N GLY A 142 -8.81 10.27 2.19
CA GLY A 142 -9.69 10.65 3.31
C GLY A 142 -10.53 11.92 3.10
N PRO A 143 -9.95 13.09 2.73
CA PRO A 143 -10.73 14.30 2.48
C PRO A 143 -11.80 14.14 1.39
N TYR A 144 -11.50 13.42 0.30
CA TYR A 144 -12.45 13.19 -0.78
C TYR A 144 -13.54 12.20 -0.38
N LEU A 145 -13.21 11.18 0.41
CA LEU A 145 -14.18 10.29 1.04
C LEU A 145 -15.13 11.04 1.97
N ALA A 146 -14.59 11.99 2.77
CA ALA A 146 -15.38 12.77 3.70
C ALA A 146 -16.36 13.69 2.95
N ALA A 147 -15.92 14.30 1.85
CA ALA A 147 -16.80 15.06 0.97
C ALA A 147 -17.92 14.17 0.38
N GLY A 148 -17.59 12.97 -0.11
CA GLY A 148 -18.58 12.01 -0.60
C GLY A 148 -19.59 11.59 0.46
N ALA A 149 -19.13 11.34 1.70
CA ALA A 149 -19.99 11.00 2.83
C ALA A 149 -20.91 12.15 3.24
N LEU A 150 -20.42 13.40 3.24
CA LEU A 150 -21.24 14.58 3.49
C LEU A 150 -22.33 14.74 2.42
N VAL A 151 -21.98 14.57 1.14
CA VAL A 151 -22.98 14.60 0.05
C VAL A 151 -24.02 13.52 0.26
N TRP A 152 -23.62 12.30 0.61
CA TRP A 152 -24.56 11.22 0.92
C TRP A 152 -25.46 11.54 2.11
N MET A 153 -24.92 12.15 3.17
CA MET A 153 -25.67 12.50 4.37
C MET A 153 -26.85 13.43 4.06
N PHE A 154 -26.66 14.40 3.17
CA PHE A 154 -27.71 15.38 2.82
C PHE A 154 -28.58 14.96 1.63
N PHE A 155 -28.01 14.26 0.65
CA PHE A 155 -28.68 13.99 -0.63
C PHE A 155 -28.85 12.50 -0.94
N GLY A 156 -28.38 11.59 -0.08
CA GLY A 156 -28.40 10.13 -0.32
C GLY A 156 -29.81 9.57 -0.54
N GLU A 157 -30.76 9.95 0.30
CA GLU A 157 -32.17 9.52 0.16
C GLU A 157 -32.79 10.07 -1.13
N ALA A 158 -32.52 11.33 -1.48
CA ALA A 158 -33.01 11.93 -2.71
C ALA A 158 -32.39 11.26 -3.97
N LEU A 159 -31.11 10.89 -3.91
CA LEU A 159 -30.41 10.16 -4.97
C LEU A 159 -31.00 8.76 -5.18
N ILE A 160 -31.27 8.04 -4.09
CA ILE A 160 -31.91 6.72 -4.15
C ILE A 160 -33.33 6.85 -4.70
N GLY A 161 -34.10 7.81 -4.23
CA GLY A 161 -35.45 8.08 -4.71
C GLY A 161 -35.49 8.42 -6.19
N TRP A 162 -34.57 9.26 -6.66
CA TRP A 162 -34.43 9.58 -8.08
C TRP A 162 -34.06 8.34 -8.92
N TYR A 163 -33.12 7.52 -8.44
CA TYR A 163 -32.72 6.30 -9.13
C TYR A 163 -33.85 5.26 -9.20
N MET A 164 -34.56 5.04 -8.09
CA MET A 164 -35.72 4.14 -8.04
C MET A 164 -36.85 4.64 -8.95
N GLY A 165 -37.13 5.95 -8.94
CA GLY A 165 -38.16 6.55 -9.82
C GLY A 165 -37.80 6.54 -11.31
N MET A 166 -36.53 6.36 -11.67
CA MET A 166 -36.12 6.11 -13.06
C MET A 166 -36.29 4.63 -13.46
N LEU A 167 -36.32 3.73 -12.48
CA LEU A 167 -36.45 2.29 -12.65
C LEU A 167 -37.90 1.80 -12.62
N GLU A 168 -38.78 2.52 -11.93
CA GLU A 168 -40.23 2.32 -12.00
C GLU A 168 -40.77 3.04 -13.26
N PRO A 169 -41.27 2.29 -14.27
CA PRO A 169 -41.75 2.86 -15.53
C PRO A 169 -43.07 3.63 -15.41
#